data_AF-A0A9D3MPM9-F1
#
_entry.id   AF-A0A9D3MPM9-F1
#
_cell.length_a   1.000
_cell.length_b   1.000
_cell.length_c   1.000
_cell.angle_alpha   90.00
_cell.angle_beta   90.00
_cell.angle_gamma   90.00
#
_symmetry.space_group_name_H-M   'P 1'
#
loop_
_entity.id
_entity.type
_entity.pdbx_description
1 polymer ?
#
loop_
_entity_poly.entity_id
_entity_poly.type
_entity_poly.pdbx_seq_one_letter_code
_entity_poly.pdbx_strand_id
1 'polypeptide(L)'
;MKAHTPMFIEACKLKSISSTRLNPQHHLWSLLCDISQDVEHYQPQFLYVLAFIMSGGSLSPVTVLVTPETLYLLNEDHQWRKSLPDATPSEHPSSSGSVVVQETQPISCVSSVHLFACDPCRVNINIYDEVEKEERLWVLLSGSAELTQALVDWVRTRWEAMFGVRLMTSIQEAGS
;
A
#
# COMPACT_ATOMS: atom_id res chain seq x y z
N MET A 1 -41.04 19.26 -9.78
CA MET A 1 -40.04 19.33 -8.70
C MET A 1 -39.25 18.03 -8.73
N LYS A 2 -38.05 18.03 -9.33
CA LYS A 2 -37.20 16.84 -9.43
C LYS A 2 -36.13 16.92 -8.35
N ALA A 3 -35.94 15.79 -7.67
CA ALA A 3 -35.05 15.60 -6.53
C ALA A 3 -33.59 15.88 -6.88
N HIS A 4 -32.89 16.50 -5.93
CA HIS A 4 -31.45 16.74 -5.97
C HIS A 4 -30.79 15.75 -4.99
N THR A 5 -30.19 14.69 -5.54
CA THR A 5 -29.33 13.77 -4.77
C THR A 5 -27.91 13.95 -5.30
N PRO A 6 -26.97 14.53 -4.53
CA PRO A 6 -25.60 14.67 -5.00
C PRO A 6 -24.85 13.33 -4.86
N MET A 7 -24.47 12.80 -6.03
CA MET A 7 -23.19 12.19 -6.36
C MET A 7 -22.51 11.38 -5.24
N PHE A 8 -22.91 10.11 -5.10
CA PHE A 8 -22.05 9.09 -4.49
C PHE A 8 -20.83 8.88 -5.40
N ILE A 9 -19.66 8.95 -4.78
CA ILE A 9 -18.34 8.75 -5.36
C ILE A 9 -18.34 7.46 -6.18
N GLU A 10 -18.01 7.57 -7.47
CA GLU A 10 -17.80 6.44 -8.36
C GLU A 10 -16.70 5.55 -7.77
N ALA A 11 -17.09 4.32 -7.43
CA ALA A 11 -16.22 3.27 -6.95
C ALA A 11 -15.03 3.09 -7.91
N CYS A 12 -13.82 3.31 -7.38
CA CYS A 12 -12.56 2.98 -8.05
C CYS A 12 -12.60 1.51 -8.50
N LYS A 13 -12.66 1.28 -9.81
CA LYS A 13 -12.51 -0.04 -10.45
C LYS A 13 -11.06 -0.53 -10.37
N LEU A 14 -10.48 -0.61 -9.17
CA LEU A 14 -9.22 -1.31 -8.95
C LEU A 14 -9.52 -2.81 -8.93
N LYS A 15 -9.36 -3.43 -10.10
CA LYS A 15 -9.51 -4.88 -10.27
C LYS A 15 -8.47 -5.60 -9.42
N SER A 16 -8.97 -6.41 -8.48
CA SER A 16 -8.43 -7.67 -7.94
C SER A 16 -6.93 -7.74 -7.62
N ILE A 17 -6.64 -8.14 -6.39
CA ILE A 17 -5.36 -8.74 -5.98
C ILE A 17 -4.94 -9.74 -7.06
N SER A 18 -3.86 -9.42 -7.76
CA SER A 18 -3.26 -10.29 -8.77
C SER A 18 -1.94 -10.78 -8.18
N SER A 19 -1.89 -12.05 -7.78
CA SER A 19 -0.62 -12.72 -7.47
C SER A 19 0.15 -12.86 -8.79
N THR A 20 0.82 -11.81 -9.22
CA THR A 20 1.65 -11.83 -10.43
C THR A 20 2.97 -12.48 -10.09
N ARG A 21 3.36 -13.53 -10.82
CA ARG A 21 4.73 -14.02 -10.82
C ARG A 21 5.62 -12.87 -11.30
N LEU A 22 6.35 -12.27 -10.38
CA LEU A 22 7.28 -11.22 -10.70
C LEU A 22 8.41 -11.80 -11.56
N ASN A 23 8.74 -11.08 -12.62
CA ASN A 23 9.85 -11.40 -13.51
C ASN A 23 10.79 -10.18 -13.56
N PRO A 24 12.00 -10.31 -14.13
CA PRO A 24 12.94 -9.19 -14.29
C PRO A 24 12.40 -7.98 -15.08
N GLN A 25 11.24 -8.13 -15.73
CA GLN A 25 10.58 -7.06 -16.47
C GLN A 25 9.59 -6.28 -15.59
N HIS A 26 9.34 -6.73 -14.36
CA HIS A 26 8.49 -6.03 -13.41
C HIS A 26 9.26 -4.86 -12.79
N HIS A 27 8.66 -3.69 -12.69
CA HIS A 27 9.41 -2.50 -12.27
C HIS A 27 9.83 -2.50 -10.79
N LEU A 28 9.13 -3.28 -9.96
CA LEU A 28 9.52 -3.59 -8.57
C LEU A 28 10.65 -4.62 -8.44
N TRP A 29 11.14 -5.18 -9.54
CA TRP A 29 12.06 -6.31 -9.50
C TRP A 29 13.34 -5.98 -8.73
N SER A 30 13.95 -4.82 -8.98
CA SER A 30 15.17 -4.40 -8.27
C SER A 30 14.97 -4.29 -6.76
N LEU A 31 13.88 -3.64 -6.32
CA LEU A 31 13.56 -3.49 -4.90
C LEU A 31 13.36 -4.85 -4.23
N LEU A 32 12.64 -5.76 -4.89
CA LEU A 32 12.34 -7.08 -4.34
C LEU A 32 13.52 -8.04 -4.39
N CYS A 33 14.44 -7.89 -5.35
CA CYS A 33 15.73 -8.60 -5.33
C CYS A 33 16.59 -8.18 -4.15
N ASP A 34 16.61 -6.90 -3.81
CA ASP A 34 17.34 -6.42 -2.62
C ASP A 34 16.72 -6.94 -1.32
N ILE A 35 15.40 -7.14 -1.30
CA ILE A 35 14.66 -7.72 -0.17
C ILE A 35 14.80 -9.25 -0.11
N SER A 36 15.03 -9.93 -1.25
CA SER A 36 15.00 -11.40 -1.37
C SER A 36 16.41 -12.03 -1.47
N GLN A 37 17.42 -11.42 -0.85
CA GLN A 37 18.82 -11.87 -0.96
C GLN A 37 19.07 -13.31 -0.47
N ASP A 38 18.17 -13.85 0.33
CA ASP A 38 18.00 -15.28 0.50
C ASP A 38 16.69 -15.65 -0.18
N VAL A 39 16.71 -16.53 -1.18
CA VAL A 39 16.03 -17.83 -1.18
C VAL A 39 15.86 -18.30 -2.64
N GLU A 40 16.71 -19.23 -3.06
CA GLU A 40 16.62 -19.90 -4.38
C GLU A 40 15.32 -20.72 -4.59
N HIS A 41 14.43 -20.82 -3.59
CA HIS A 41 13.23 -21.66 -3.62
C HIS A 41 11.99 -21.15 -2.87
N TYR A 42 11.97 -19.95 -2.31
CA TYR A 42 10.75 -19.42 -1.66
C TYR A 42 10.10 -18.35 -2.52
N GLN A 43 8.80 -18.53 -2.76
CA GLN A 43 7.97 -17.51 -3.38
C GLN A 43 8.07 -16.23 -2.54
N PRO A 44 8.39 -15.06 -3.14
CA PRO A 44 8.57 -13.84 -2.38
C PRO A 44 7.27 -13.51 -1.63
N GLN A 45 7.37 -13.50 -0.30
CA GLN A 45 6.23 -13.31 0.60
C GLN A 45 6.01 -11.81 0.82
N PHE A 46 5.36 -11.17 -0.14
CA PHE A 46 4.93 -9.78 0.00
C PHE A 46 3.46 -9.60 -0.38
N LEU A 47 2.87 -8.53 0.13
CA LEU A 47 1.58 -8.03 -0.28
C LEU A 47 1.79 -6.68 -0.98
N TYR A 48 1.20 -6.52 -2.16
CA TYR A 48 1.20 -5.28 -2.91
C TYR A 48 -0.23 -4.75 -3.02
N VAL A 49 -0.48 -3.54 -2.52
CA VAL A 49 -1.81 -2.91 -2.50
C VAL A 49 -1.73 -1.51 -3.08
N LEU A 50 -2.59 -1.23 -4.05
CA LEU A 50 -2.83 0.13 -4.53
C LEU A 50 -3.82 0.84 -3.61
N ALA A 51 -3.43 2.00 -3.12
CA ALA A 51 -4.21 2.80 -2.17
C ALA A 51 -4.03 4.30 -2.44
N PHE A 52 -4.74 5.11 -1.68
CA PHE A 52 -4.50 6.52 -1.53
C PHE A 52 -4.06 6.80 -0.11
N ILE A 53 -3.03 7.62 0.08
CA ILE A 53 -2.67 8.14 1.40
C ILE A 53 -3.25 9.54 1.57
N MET A 54 -3.83 9.80 2.74
CA MET A 54 -4.27 11.12 3.13
C MET A 54 -3.15 11.85 3.87
N SER A 55 -2.65 12.92 3.27
CA SER A 55 -1.63 13.79 3.87
C SER A 55 -1.99 15.26 3.63
N GLY A 56 -1.97 16.07 4.68
CA GLY A 56 -2.31 17.51 4.58
C GLY A 56 -3.71 17.80 4.03
N GLY A 57 -4.67 16.89 4.22
CA GLY A 57 -6.04 17.01 3.69
C GLY A 57 -6.20 16.68 2.20
N SER A 58 -5.14 16.23 1.53
CA SER A 58 -5.16 15.77 0.14
C SER A 58 -4.94 14.26 0.06
N LEU A 59 -5.55 13.64 -0.95
CA LEU A 59 -5.34 12.23 -1.28
C LEU A 59 -4.34 12.11 -2.41
N SER A 60 -3.26 11.35 -2.19
CA SER A 60 -2.30 11.00 -3.24
C SER A 60 -2.29 9.50 -3.47
N PRO A 61 -2.28 9.04 -4.74
CA PRO A 61 -2.14 7.62 -5.04
C PRO A 61 -0.78 7.13 -4.56
N VAL A 62 -0.79 5.96 -3.94
CA VAL A 62 0.40 5.28 -3.42
C VAL A 62 0.25 3.78 -3.60
N THR A 63 1.38 3.12 -3.57
CA THR A 63 1.47 1.68 -3.44
C THR A 63 1.96 1.36 -2.05
N VAL A 64 1.25 0.47 -1.35
CA VAL A 64 1.70 -0.12 -0.09
C VAL A 64 2.26 -1.50 -0.40
N LEU A 65 3.57 -1.66 -0.18
CA LEU A 65 4.25 -2.94 -0.30
C LEU A 65 4.62 -3.42 1.10
N VAL A 66 4.06 -4.56 1.50
CA VAL A 66 4.33 -5.21 2.78
C VAL A 66 5.20 -6.42 2.54
N THR A 67 6.38 -6.43 3.12
CA THR A 67 7.32 -7.57 3.12
C THR A 67 7.25 -8.28 4.48
N PRO A 68 8.00 -9.37 4.73
CA PRO A 68 7.93 -10.05 6.01
C PRO A 68 8.28 -9.15 7.22
N GLU A 69 9.15 -8.16 7.03
CA GLU A 69 9.68 -7.33 8.12
C GLU A 69 9.46 -5.83 7.93
N THR A 70 9.10 -5.39 6.71
CA THR A 70 9.09 -3.97 6.36
C THR A 70 7.84 -3.56 5.58
N LEU A 71 7.31 -2.38 5.92
CA LEU A 71 6.28 -1.65 5.22
C LEU A 71 6.93 -0.58 4.34
N TYR A 72 6.58 -0.57 3.06
CA TYR A 72 7.01 0.44 2.11
C TYR A 72 5.81 1.20 1.59
N LEU A 73 5.90 2.52 1.63
CA LEU A 73 5.01 3.43 0.93
C LEU A 73 5.74 3.90 -0.32
N LEU A 74 5.22 3.52 -1.48
CA LEU A 74 5.82 3.79 -2.77
C LEU A 74 4.96 4.80 -3.53
N ASN A 75 5.61 5.80 -4.13
CA ASN A 75 5.01 6.66 -5.12
C ASN A 75 5.39 6.10 -6.50
N GLU A 76 4.40 5.58 -7.22
CA GLU A 76 4.59 4.98 -8.54
C GLU A 76 3.82 5.79 -9.59
N ASP A 77 4.45 6.02 -10.74
CA ASP A 77 3.70 6.52 -11.89
C ASP A 77 2.86 5.38 -12.50
N HIS A 78 1.61 5.30 -12.06
CA HIS A 78 0.65 4.32 -12.58
C HIS A 78 0.20 4.61 -14.03
N GLN A 79 0.73 5.65 -14.70
CA GLN A 79 0.40 5.99 -16.08
C GLN A 79 1.20 5.22 -17.14
N TRP A 80 1.80 4.07 -16.79
CA TRP A 80 2.70 3.27 -17.64
C TRP A 80 2.19 2.93 -19.07
N ARG A 81 0.89 3.09 -19.37
CA ARG A 81 0.32 2.81 -20.70
C ARG A 81 0.15 4.01 -21.63
N LYS A 82 0.60 5.22 -21.27
CA LYS A 82 0.38 6.43 -22.11
C LYS A 82 1.55 6.87 -22.98
N SER A 83 2.60 6.09 -23.14
CA SER A 83 3.51 6.24 -24.28
C SER A 83 2.95 5.46 -25.48
N LEU A 84 1.97 6.05 -26.16
CA LEU A 84 1.73 5.72 -27.56
C LEU A 84 3.04 6.05 -28.30
N PRO A 85 3.58 5.16 -29.16
CA PRO A 85 4.78 5.46 -29.91
C PRO A 85 4.41 6.50 -30.97
N ASP A 86 4.51 7.79 -30.64
CA ASP A 86 4.65 8.79 -31.68
C ASP A 86 6.09 8.72 -32.18
N ALA A 87 6.20 8.45 -33.48
CA ALA A 87 7.42 8.03 -34.13
C ALA A 87 8.47 9.16 -34.10
N THR A 88 9.38 9.13 -33.14
CA THR A 88 10.68 9.79 -33.26
C THR A 88 11.78 8.87 -32.73
N PRO A 89 12.81 8.56 -33.54
CA PRO A 89 13.95 7.76 -33.09
C PRO A 89 14.89 8.70 -32.33
N SER A 90 14.61 8.92 -31.04
CA SER A 90 15.57 9.54 -30.13
C SER A 90 15.98 8.50 -29.09
N GLU A 91 17.28 8.24 -29.04
CA GLU A 91 17.97 7.16 -28.32
C GLU A 91 17.98 7.39 -26.80
N HIS A 92 16.81 7.35 -26.16
CA HIS A 92 16.74 7.17 -24.71
C HIS A 92 15.82 5.99 -24.40
N PRO A 93 16.29 4.96 -23.66
CA PRO A 93 15.43 3.86 -23.28
C PRO A 93 14.27 4.45 -22.47
N SER A 94 13.06 4.23 -22.99
CA SER A 94 11.79 4.50 -22.37
C SER A 94 11.90 4.32 -20.86
N SER A 95 11.71 5.41 -20.12
CA SER A 95 11.65 5.43 -18.66
C SER A 95 10.88 4.20 -18.19
N SER A 96 11.60 3.19 -17.68
CA SER A 96 11.00 2.25 -16.75
C SER A 96 10.49 3.15 -15.63
N GLY A 97 9.17 3.32 -15.57
CA GLY A 97 8.48 4.14 -14.59
C GLY A 97 9.17 4.03 -13.25
N SER A 98 9.45 5.18 -12.68
CA SER A 98 10.23 5.28 -11.47
C SER A 98 9.35 4.84 -10.31
N VAL A 99 9.77 3.83 -9.54
CA VAL A 99 9.37 3.74 -8.12
C VAL A 99 10.19 4.78 -7.39
N VAL A 100 9.51 5.64 -6.63
CA VAL A 100 10.14 6.39 -5.56
C VAL A 100 9.63 5.82 -4.24
N VAL A 101 10.53 5.34 -3.39
CA VAL A 101 10.18 4.97 -2.01
C VAL A 101 9.91 6.27 -1.26
N GLN A 102 8.66 6.51 -0.90
CA GLN A 102 8.27 7.69 -0.14
C GLN A 102 8.62 7.51 1.33
N GLU A 103 8.27 6.36 1.91
CA GLU A 103 8.56 6.03 3.30
C GLU A 103 8.86 4.53 3.45
N THR A 104 9.71 4.20 4.40
CA THR A 104 10.04 2.83 4.82
C THR A 104 9.91 2.73 6.32
N GLN A 105 9.11 1.79 6.79
CA GLN A 105 8.85 1.58 8.22
C GLN A 105 9.00 0.10 8.55
N PRO A 106 9.78 -0.27 9.57
CA PRO A 106 9.76 -1.63 10.08
C PRO A 106 8.35 -2.03 10.51
N ILE A 107 7.94 -3.26 10.23
CA ILE A 107 6.68 -3.80 10.77
C ILE A 107 6.72 -3.75 12.30
N SER A 108 7.88 -3.96 12.93
CA SER A 108 8.06 -3.88 14.38
C SER A 108 7.63 -2.54 14.98
N CYS A 109 7.69 -1.45 14.22
CA CYS A 109 7.28 -0.12 14.66
C CYS A 109 5.77 0.09 14.61
N VAL A 110 4.98 -0.81 14.03
CA VAL A 110 3.51 -0.68 14.05
C VAL A 110 3.01 -0.79 15.49
N SER A 111 2.35 0.25 15.98
CA SER A 111 1.83 0.31 17.35
C SER A 111 0.35 -0.08 17.42
N SER A 112 -0.45 0.38 16.48
CA SER A 112 -1.87 0.02 16.39
C SER A 112 -2.44 0.19 14.97
N VAL A 113 -3.56 -0.47 14.71
CA VAL A 113 -4.31 -0.37 13.45
C VAL A 113 -5.77 -0.05 13.75
N HIS A 114 -6.31 0.98 13.10
CA HIS A 114 -7.71 1.36 13.24
C HIS A 114 -8.47 1.21 11.92
N LEU A 115 -9.57 0.47 11.98
CA LEU A 115 -10.53 0.28 10.91
C LEU A 115 -11.77 1.14 11.18
N PHE A 116 -12.58 1.43 10.17
CA PHE A 116 -13.77 2.26 10.30
C PHE A 116 -15.01 1.54 9.78
N ALA A 117 -16.03 1.36 10.62
CA ALA A 117 -17.25 0.64 10.21
C ALA A 117 -18.04 1.40 9.13
N CYS A 118 -18.04 2.73 9.19
CA CYS A 118 -18.71 3.58 8.21
C CYS A 118 -17.86 3.87 6.96
N ASP A 119 -16.59 3.48 6.97
CA ASP A 119 -15.67 3.64 5.83
C ASP A 119 -14.73 2.41 5.77
N PRO A 120 -15.24 1.25 5.30
CA PRO A 120 -14.52 -0.02 5.36
C PRO A 120 -13.32 -0.08 4.40
N CYS A 121 -13.19 0.90 3.50
CA CYS A 121 -12.02 1.05 2.63
C CYS A 121 -10.87 1.80 3.32
N ARG A 122 -11.13 2.38 4.48
CA ARG A 122 -10.17 3.18 5.24
C ARG A 122 -9.50 2.36 6.33
N VAL A 123 -8.18 2.52 6.42
CA VAL A 123 -7.37 2.03 7.52
C VAL A 123 -6.39 3.11 7.98
N ASN A 124 -6.25 3.25 9.28
CA ASN A 124 -5.20 4.04 9.90
C ASN A 124 -4.17 3.09 10.52
N ILE A 125 -2.91 3.21 10.13
CA ILE A 125 -1.80 2.46 10.73
C ILE A 125 -0.97 3.45 11.53
N ASN A 126 -0.93 3.27 12.86
CA ASN A 126 -0.06 4.04 13.74
C ASN A 126 1.29 3.34 13.84
N ILE A 127 2.34 4.12 13.71
CA ILE A 127 3.72 3.67 13.69
C ILE A 127 4.45 4.50 14.74
N TYR A 128 5.10 3.81 15.67
CA TYR A 128 5.89 4.42 16.72
C TYR A 128 7.32 3.88 16.66
N ASP A 129 8.26 4.78 16.42
CA ASP A 129 9.69 4.48 16.48
C ASP A 129 10.18 4.70 17.91
N GLU A 130 10.52 3.62 18.61
CA GLU A 130 11.00 3.73 20.00
C GLU A 130 12.39 4.37 20.10
N VAL A 131 13.20 4.32 19.05
CA VAL A 131 14.57 4.85 19.01
C VAL A 131 14.52 6.36 18.78
N GLU A 132 13.80 6.78 17.75
CA GLU A 132 13.68 8.21 17.38
C GLU A 132 12.58 8.93 18.18
N LYS A 133 11.75 8.18 18.93
CA LYS A 133 10.59 8.70 19.67
C LYS A 133 9.59 9.45 18.79
N GLU A 134 9.49 9.04 17.53
CA GLU A 134 8.58 9.63 16.55
C GLU A 134 7.32 8.79 16.38
N GLU A 135 6.18 9.48 16.29
CA GLU A 135 4.90 8.88 15.92
C GLU A 135 4.53 9.29 14.49
N ARG A 136 4.14 8.31 13.68
CA ARG A 136 3.69 8.48 12.30
C ARG A 136 2.34 7.81 12.15
N LEU A 137 1.43 8.49 11.46
CA LEU A 137 0.10 7.97 11.16
C LEU A 137 -0.06 7.86 9.64
N TRP A 138 -0.24 6.64 9.16
CA TRP A 138 -0.61 6.38 7.78
C TRP A 138 -2.12 6.23 7.66
N VAL A 139 -2.77 7.22 7.07
CA VAL A 139 -4.20 7.15 6.74
C VAL A 139 -4.36 6.70 5.30
N LEU A 140 -4.73 5.44 5.11
CA LEU A 140 -4.82 4.79 3.81
C LEU A 140 -6.28 4.54 3.43
N LEU A 141 -6.59 4.79 2.16
CA LEU A 141 -7.85 4.45 1.52
C LEU A 141 -7.57 3.47 0.39
N SER A 142 -7.98 2.22 0.54
CA SER A 142 -7.82 1.22 -0.51
C SER A 142 -9.02 1.23 -1.47
N GLY A 143 -8.90 0.50 -2.58
CA GLY A 143 -9.99 0.37 -3.55
C GLY A 143 -11.19 -0.45 -3.08
N SER A 144 -11.05 -1.25 -2.00
CA SER A 144 -12.13 -2.09 -1.51
C SER A 144 -11.95 -2.53 -0.04
N ALA A 145 -13.03 -2.93 0.62
CA ALA A 145 -12.97 -3.45 1.99
C ALA A 145 -12.08 -4.70 2.09
N GLU A 146 -12.09 -5.55 1.06
CA GLU A 146 -11.28 -6.77 1.01
C GLU A 146 -9.79 -6.46 0.91
N LEU A 147 -9.40 -5.42 0.15
CA LEU A 147 -8.01 -4.96 0.08
C LEU A 147 -7.54 -4.40 1.42
N THR A 148 -8.39 -3.61 2.08
CA THR A 148 -8.14 -3.07 3.41
C THR A 148 -7.94 -4.20 4.41
N GLN A 149 -8.83 -5.18 4.41
CA GLN A 149 -8.74 -6.33 5.31
C GLN A 149 -7.50 -7.19 5.03
N ALA A 150 -7.18 -7.44 3.75
CA ALA A 150 -5.99 -8.18 3.36
C ALA A 150 -4.70 -7.48 3.83
N LEU A 151 -4.64 -6.15 3.74
CA LEU A 151 -3.53 -5.35 4.28
C LEU A 151 -3.41 -5.52 5.80
N VAL A 152 -4.51 -5.33 6.53
CA VAL A 152 -4.51 -5.47 7.99
C VAL A 152 -4.12 -6.87 8.43
N ASP A 153 -4.66 -7.90 7.78
CA ASP A 153 -4.36 -9.29 8.12
C ASP A 153 -2.89 -9.62 7.84
N TRP A 154 -2.30 -9.09 6.78
CA TRP A 154 -0.87 -9.24 6.51
C TRP A 154 -0.01 -8.58 7.57
N VAL A 155 -0.27 -7.30 7.88
CA VAL A 155 0.49 -6.56 8.90
C VAL A 155 0.36 -7.24 10.25
N ARG A 156 -0.87 -7.59 10.65
CA ARG A 156 -1.15 -8.31 11.89
C ARG A 156 -0.39 -9.63 11.93
N THR A 157 -0.53 -10.48 10.93
CA THR A 157 0.11 -11.81 10.93
C THR A 157 1.63 -11.70 11.06
N ARG A 158 2.25 -10.75 10.36
CA ARG A 158 3.71 -10.54 10.44
C ARG A 158 4.13 -9.99 11.79
N TRP A 159 3.44 -8.97 12.27
CA TRP A 159 3.73 -8.36 13.56
C TRP A 159 3.55 -9.36 14.71
N GLU A 160 2.42 -10.06 14.76
CA GLU A 160 2.12 -11.04 15.81
C GLU A 160 3.09 -12.22 15.76
N ALA A 161 3.60 -12.60 14.58
CA ALA A 161 4.64 -13.61 14.46
C ALA A 161 5.99 -13.16 15.05
N MET A 162 6.31 -11.86 15.02
CA MET A 162 7.55 -11.31 15.61
C MET A 162 7.46 -11.21 17.13
N PHE A 163 6.34 -10.71 17.66
CA PHE A 163 6.21 -10.41 19.08
C PHE A 163 5.49 -11.49 19.90
N GLY A 164 4.76 -12.40 19.26
CA GLY A 164 3.99 -13.46 19.92
C GLY A 164 2.77 -12.96 20.71
N VAL A 165 2.38 -11.70 20.54
CA VAL A 165 1.20 -11.07 21.15
C VAL A 165 0.29 -10.50 20.08
N ARG A 166 -0.95 -10.16 20.43
CA ARG A 166 -1.91 -9.60 19.47
C ARG A 166 -1.63 -8.14 19.19
N LEU A 167 -1.61 -7.77 17.91
CA LEU A 167 -1.50 -6.37 17.51
C LEU A 167 -2.79 -5.64 17.91
N MET A 168 -2.66 -4.43 18.45
CA MET A 168 -3.83 -3.63 18.82
C MET A 168 -4.60 -3.22 17.57
N THR A 169 -5.77 -3.83 17.34
CA THR A 169 -6.67 -3.46 16.25
C THR A 169 -8.02 -3.01 16.79
N SER A 170 -8.48 -1.83 16.39
CA SER A 170 -9.79 -1.30 16.82
C SER A 170 -10.65 -0.93 15.63
N ILE A 171 -11.94 -1.25 15.70
CA ILE A 171 -12.94 -0.80 14.73
C ILE A 171 -13.61 0.44 15.33
N GLN A 172 -13.49 1.56 14.63
CA GLN A 172 -14.20 2.79 14.98
C GLN A 172 -15.59 2.73 14.35
N GLU A 173 -16.59 2.54 15.22
CA GLU A 173 -17.98 2.85 14.90
C GLU A 173 -18.11 4.38 14.81
N ALA A 174 -18.83 4.90 13.81
CA ALA A 174 -19.01 6.35 13.71
C ALA A 174 -19.50 6.90 15.04
N GLY A 175 -18.76 7.89 15.56
CA GLY A 175 -19.17 8.62 16.76
C GLY A 175 -20.60 9.13 16.60
N SER A 176 -21.43 8.83 17.59
CA SER A 176 -22.70 9.52 17.83
C SER A 176 -22.50 11.02 17.97
#